data_AF-A0A4P2PYM0-F1
#
_entry.id   AF-A0A4P2PYM0-F1
#
_cell.length_a   1.000
_cell.length_b   1.000
_cell.length_c   1.000
_cell.angle_alpha   90.00
_cell.angle_beta   90.00
_cell.angle_gamma   90.00
#
_symmetry.space_group_name_H-M   'P 1'
#
loop_
_entity.id
_entity.type
_entity.pdbx_description
1 polymer ?
#
loop_
_entity_poly.entity_id
_entity_poly.type
_entity_poly.pdbx_seq_one_letter_code
_entity_poly.pdbx_strand_id
1 'polypeptide(L)'
;MASKNPLAIVKERFGDKAKLVEAVKGFATEDLWLGRVSSDRGGSKGLEHVSNAKLLRLHATFSEVKEKFGTRAKLIDETLVVLNRTKDQGFKKRLEAYPVPRLYDLYKSASKRAKAASATPKAQA
;
A
#
# COMPACT_ATOMS: atom_id res chain seq x y z
N MET A 1 1.94 21.52 -5.39
CA MET A 1 3.39 21.28 -5.21
C MET A 1 3.89 20.49 -6.40
N ALA A 2 4.75 21.06 -7.25
CA ALA A 2 5.39 20.30 -8.31
C ALA A 2 6.21 19.18 -7.67
N SER A 3 5.67 17.96 -7.67
CA SER A 3 6.40 16.79 -7.20
C SER A 3 7.64 16.66 -8.07
N LYS A 4 8.83 16.60 -7.45
CA LYS A 4 10.09 16.33 -8.16
C LYS A 4 9.87 15.21 -9.18
N ASN A 5 10.45 15.36 -10.37
CA ASN A 5 10.35 14.34 -11.43
C ASN A 5 10.70 12.96 -10.83
N PRO A 6 9.87 11.92 -11.04
CA PRO A 6 10.15 10.58 -10.52
C PRO A 6 11.58 10.11 -10.79
N LEU A 7 12.15 10.41 -11.96
CA LEU A 7 13.54 10.09 -12.28
C LEU A 7 14.54 10.78 -11.35
N ALA A 8 14.32 12.05 -11.01
CA ALA A 8 15.17 12.78 -10.08
C ALA A 8 15.10 12.17 -8.67
N ILE A 9 13.90 11.81 -8.20
CA ILE A 9 13.73 11.15 -6.89
C ILE A 9 14.45 9.80 -6.85
N VAL A 10 14.38 9.00 -7.92
CA VAL A 10 15.11 7.73 -8.01
C VAL A 10 16.61 7.98 -7.91
N LYS A 11 17.16 8.94 -8.65
CA LYS A 11 18.59 9.27 -8.60
C LYS A 11 19.05 9.77 -7.23
N GLU A 12 18.29 10.68 -6.62
CA GLU A 12 18.64 11.25 -5.30
C GLU A 12 18.59 10.21 -4.17
N ARG A 13 17.57 9.34 -4.15
CA ARG A 13 17.31 8.44 -3.01
C ARG A 13 17.88 7.04 -3.18
N PHE A 14 17.94 6.56 -4.43
CA PHE A 14 18.32 5.19 -4.74
C PHE A 14 19.51 5.12 -5.69
N GLY A 15 19.95 6.23 -6.30
CA GLY A 15 20.99 6.26 -7.32
C GLY A 15 20.46 5.90 -8.71
N ASP A 16 19.80 4.76 -8.86
CA ASP A 16 19.26 4.29 -10.13
C ASP A 16 17.99 3.42 -9.97
N LYS A 17 17.40 3.04 -11.12
CA LYS A 17 16.18 2.22 -11.13
C LYS A 17 16.44 0.81 -10.61
N ALA A 18 17.60 0.23 -10.89
CA ALA A 18 17.95 -1.12 -10.46
C ALA A 18 17.93 -1.22 -8.92
N LYS A 19 18.58 -0.27 -8.23
CA LYS A 19 18.56 -0.19 -6.76
C LYS A 19 17.17 0.03 -6.18
N LEU A 20 16.31 0.82 -6.86
CA LEU A 20 14.91 0.95 -6.45
C LEU A 20 14.15 -0.39 -6.58
N VAL A 21 14.40 -1.15 -7.65
CA VAL A 21 13.79 -2.48 -7.83
C VAL A 21 14.29 -3.45 -6.76
N GLU A 22 15.58 -3.44 -6.43
CA GLU A 22 16.14 -4.23 -5.33
C GLU A 22 15.54 -3.86 -3.97
N ALA A 23 15.44 -2.57 -3.67
CA ALA A 23 14.79 -2.09 -2.46
C ALA A 23 13.33 -2.56 -2.36
N VAL A 24 12.58 -2.54 -3.48
CA VAL A 24 11.23 -3.08 -3.54
C VAL A 24 11.21 -4.60 -3.34
N LYS A 25 12.14 -5.35 -3.95
CA LYS A 25 12.30 -6.80 -3.76
C LYS A 25 12.62 -7.14 -2.30
N GLY A 26 13.30 -6.27 -1.56
CA GLY A 26 13.53 -6.42 -0.13
C GLY A 26 12.25 -6.45 0.73
N PHE A 27 11.13 -5.97 0.21
CA PHE A 27 9.81 -6.10 0.84
C PHE A 27 9.03 -7.36 0.40
N ALA A 28 9.62 -8.21 -0.45
CA ALA A 28 9.01 -9.45 -0.94
C ALA A 28 9.00 -10.58 0.12
N THR A 29 8.78 -10.24 1.40
CA THR A 29 8.62 -11.18 2.51
C THR A 29 7.16 -11.63 2.62
N GLU A 30 6.90 -12.81 3.20
CA GLU A 30 5.53 -13.32 3.36
C GLU A 30 4.61 -12.38 4.16
N ASP A 31 5.21 -11.59 5.07
CA ASP A 31 4.51 -10.64 5.93
C ASP A 31 3.85 -9.49 5.17
N LEU A 32 4.43 -9.04 4.07
CA LEU A 32 4.01 -7.85 3.33
C LEU A 32 3.62 -8.17 1.88
N TRP A 33 4.31 -9.12 1.27
CA TRP A 33 4.13 -9.44 -0.13
C TRP A 33 3.06 -10.52 -0.34
N LEU A 34 2.25 -10.33 -1.36
CA LEU A 34 1.44 -11.43 -1.88
C LEU A 34 2.25 -12.13 -2.95
N GLY A 35 2.49 -13.43 -2.80
CA GLY A 35 3.23 -14.26 -3.76
C GLY A 35 2.62 -14.33 -5.17
N ARG A 36 1.52 -13.61 -5.43
CA ARG A 36 0.94 -13.51 -6.77
C ARG A 36 1.76 -12.59 -7.66
N VAL A 37 2.44 -13.17 -8.64
CA VAL A 37 3.28 -12.47 -9.61
C VAL A 37 2.60 -12.38 -10.97
N SER A 38 3.18 -11.57 -11.86
CA SER A 38 2.70 -11.41 -13.24
C SER A 38 2.63 -12.75 -13.98
N SER A 39 3.60 -13.64 -13.73
CA SER A 39 3.72 -14.97 -14.33
C SER A 39 2.52 -15.87 -14.04
N ASP A 40 1.93 -15.77 -12.84
CA ASP A 40 0.73 -16.55 -12.47
C ASP A 40 -0.49 -16.22 -13.33
N ARG A 41 -0.45 -15.08 -14.04
CA ARG A 41 -1.50 -14.63 -14.95
C ARG A 41 -1.04 -14.61 -16.41
N GLY A 42 0.02 -15.37 -16.74
CA GLY A 42 0.57 -15.47 -18.09
C GLY A 42 1.41 -14.26 -18.53
N GLY A 43 1.78 -13.37 -17.61
CA GLY A 43 2.61 -12.20 -17.90
C GLY A 43 4.10 -12.49 -17.78
N SER A 44 4.91 -12.06 -18.74
CA SER A 44 6.37 -12.24 -18.74
C SER A 44 7.17 -11.08 -18.12
N LYS A 45 6.50 -9.98 -17.76
CA LYS A 45 7.14 -8.73 -17.31
C LYS A 45 7.30 -8.69 -15.78
N GLY A 46 8.53 -8.55 -15.32
CA GLY A 46 8.89 -8.32 -13.91
C GLY A 46 8.86 -6.85 -13.47
N LEU A 47 9.31 -6.59 -12.23
CA LEU A 47 9.34 -5.24 -11.62
C LEU A 47 10.17 -4.22 -12.41
N GLU A 48 11.13 -4.67 -13.20
CA GLU A 48 12.00 -3.82 -14.03
C GLU A 48 11.23 -3.09 -15.14
N HIS A 49 10.10 -3.63 -15.58
CA HIS A 49 9.24 -2.98 -16.57
C HIS A 49 8.25 -1.99 -15.96
N VAL A 50 8.17 -1.91 -14.64
CA VAL A 50 7.28 -0.96 -13.94
C VAL A 50 7.87 0.45 -14.01
N SER A 51 7.02 1.47 -14.15
CA SER A 51 7.48 2.86 -14.20
C SER A 51 8.05 3.32 -12.86
N ASN A 52 9.02 4.25 -12.89
CA ASN A 52 9.68 4.75 -11.68
C ASN A 52 8.69 5.34 -10.68
N ALA A 53 7.67 6.06 -11.15
CA ALA A 53 6.62 6.61 -10.29
C ALA A 53 5.87 5.52 -9.51
N LYS A 54 5.55 4.39 -10.17
CA LYS A 54 4.88 3.25 -9.54
C LYS A 54 5.79 2.54 -8.55
N LEU A 55 7.07 2.34 -8.88
CA LEU A 55 8.05 1.74 -7.98
C LEU A 55 8.28 2.60 -6.73
N LEU A 56 8.38 3.92 -6.88
CA LEU A 56 8.51 4.85 -5.75
C LEU A 56 7.29 4.81 -4.84
N ARG A 57 6.08 4.82 -5.41
CA ARG A 57 4.84 4.66 -4.64
C ARG A 57 4.80 3.31 -3.92
N LEU A 58 5.20 2.24 -4.62
CA LEU A 58 5.21 0.89 -4.07
C LEU A 58 6.15 0.79 -2.88
N HIS A 59 7.40 1.24 -3.04
CA HIS A 59 8.38 1.33 -1.97
C HIS A 59 7.84 2.14 -0.79
N ALA A 60 7.36 3.36 -1.02
CA ALA A 60 6.83 4.22 0.04
C ALA A 60 5.66 3.57 0.80
N THR A 61 4.78 2.87 0.09
CA THR A 61 3.65 2.16 0.71
C THR A 61 4.13 1.01 1.59
N PHE A 62 5.07 0.19 1.11
CA PHE A 62 5.61 -0.90 1.91
C PHE A 62 6.41 -0.42 3.13
N SER A 63 7.22 0.62 2.98
CA SER A 63 7.90 1.27 4.11
C SER A 63 6.89 1.76 5.15
N GLU A 64 5.88 2.52 4.73
CA GLU A 64 4.89 3.09 5.64
C GLU A 64 4.05 2.01 6.34
N VAL A 65 3.72 0.91 5.64
CA VAL A 65 2.98 -0.21 6.24
C VAL A 65 3.86 -1.00 7.20
N LYS A 66 5.12 -1.24 6.86
CA LYS A 66 6.09 -1.91 7.75
C LYS A 66 6.31 -1.10 9.02
N GLU A 67 6.44 0.22 8.91
CA GLU A 67 6.63 1.12 10.05
C GLU A 67 5.38 1.20 10.95
N LYS A 68 4.18 1.33 10.37
CA LYS A 68 2.95 1.57 11.14
C LYS A 68 2.28 0.30 11.65
N PHE A 69 2.29 -0.76 10.86
CA PHE A 69 1.56 -1.99 11.14
C PHE A 69 2.47 -3.21 11.27
N GLY A 70 3.68 -3.16 10.72
CA GLY A 70 4.59 -4.31 10.64
C GLY A 70 4.19 -5.30 9.55
N THR A 71 2.99 -5.87 9.62
CA THR A 71 2.52 -6.96 8.74
C THR A 71 1.22 -6.64 8.02
N ARG A 72 0.96 -7.35 6.92
CA ARG A 72 -0.30 -7.28 6.15
C ARG A 72 -1.50 -7.67 7.00
N ALA A 73 -1.37 -8.69 7.86
CA ALA A 73 -2.46 -9.14 8.73
C ALA A 73 -2.91 -8.01 9.69
N LYS A 74 -1.96 -7.33 10.33
CA LYS A 74 -2.26 -6.19 11.21
C LYS A 74 -2.94 -5.03 10.47
N LEU A 75 -2.51 -4.74 9.24
CA LEU A 75 -3.19 -3.74 8.40
C LEU A 75 -4.65 -4.14 8.10
N ILE A 76 -4.94 -5.42 7.88
CA ILE A 76 -6.31 -5.91 7.65
C ILE A 76 -7.14 -5.71 8.93
N ASP A 77 -6.63 -6.11 10.08
CA ASP A 77 -7.35 -5.99 11.35
C ASP A 77 -7.65 -4.51 11.67
N GLU A 78 -6.66 -3.62 11.54
CA GLU A 78 -6.86 -2.17 11.70
C GLU A 78 -7.86 -1.58 10.70
N THR A 79 -7.85 -2.08 9.45
CA THR A 79 -8.85 -1.67 8.44
C THR A 79 -10.26 -2.07 8.86
N LEU A 80 -10.44 -3.26 9.45
CA LEU A 80 -11.74 -3.71 9.95
C LEU A 80 -12.21 -2.92 11.16
N VAL A 81 -11.29 -2.53 12.06
CA VAL A 81 -11.59 -1.65 13.19
C VAL A 81 -12.11 -0.31 12.69
N VAL A 82 -11.37 0.36 11.80
CA VAL A 82 -11.76 1.67 11.25
C VAL A 82 -13.08 1.62 10.47
N LEU A 83 -13.39 0.48 9.84
CA LEU A 83 -14.65 0.28 9.12
C LEU A 83 -15.80 -0.18 10.01
N ASN A 84 -15.59 -0.39 11.32
CA ASN A 84 -16.56 -0.99 12.24
C ASN A 84 -17.11 -2.35 11.74
N ARG A 85 -16.24 -3.18 11.16
CA ARG A 85 -16.57 -4.48 10.55
C ARG A 85 -15.74 -5.64 11.11
N THR A 86 -15.27 -5.54 12.34
CA THR A 86 -14.40 -6.55 12.97
C THR A 86 -14.99 -7.97 13.01
N LYS A 87 -16.33 -8.10 13.02
CA LYS A 87 -17.03 -9.40 13.03
C LYS A 87 -17.33 -9.97 11.63
N ASP A 88 -17.07 -9.21 10.56
CA ASP A 88 -17.38 -9.61 9.18
C ASP A 88 -16.26 -10.51 8.62
N GLN A 89 -16.37 -11.82 8.90
CA GLN A 89 -15.39 -12.82 8.45
C GLN A 89 -15.33 -12.94 6.92
N GLY A 90 -16.47 -12.78 6.24
CA GLY A 90 -16.53 -12.80 4.77
C GLY A 90 -15.74 -11.65 4.16
N PHE A 91 -15.88 -10.45 4.73
CA PHE A 91 -15.11 -9.29 4.30
C PHE A 91 -13.63 -9.41 4.67
N LYS A 92 -13.29 -9.93 5.86
CA LYS A 92 -11.90 -10.22 6.25
C LYS A 92 -11.21 -11.12 5.22
N LYS A 93 -11.84 -12.24 4.85
CA LYS A 93 -11.34 -13.17 3.83
C LYS A 93 -11.12 -12.49 2.47
N ARG A 94 -11.99 -11.55 2.09
CA ARG A 94 -11.81 -10.76 0.86
C ARG A 94 -10.59 -9.83 0.96
N LEU A 95 -10.32 -9.24 2.12
CA LEU A 95 -9.16 -8.36 2.33
C LEU A 95 -7.84 -9.13 2.29
N GLU A 96 -7.79 -10.38 2.76
CA GLU A 96 -6.59 -11.23 2.68
C GLU A 96 -6.11 -11.46 1.24
N ALA A 97 -7.03 -11.43 0.27
CA ALA A 97 -6.70 -11.53 -1.14
C ALA A 97 -6.12 -10.21 -1.74
N TYR A 98 -6.21 -9.09 -1.03
CA TYR A 98 -5.77 -7.79 -1.56
C TYR A 98 -4.29 -7.54 -1.29
N PRO A 99 -3.54 -7.01 -2.29
CA PRO A 99 -2.15 -6.63 -2.07
C PRO A 99 -2.06 -5.42 -1.12
N VAL A 100 -0.96 -5.32 -0.38
CA VAL A 100 -0.73 -4.27 0.62
C VAL A 100 -1.02 -2.86 0.09
N PRO A 101 -0.62 -2.45 -1.14
CA PRO A 101 -0.98 -1.14 -1.67
C PRO A 101 -2.48 -0.87 -1.70
N ARG A 102 -3.30 -1.86 -2.07
CA ARG A 102 -4.76 -1.73 -2.13
C ARG A 102 -5.37 -1.70 -0.73
N LEU A 103 -4.87 -2.54 0.18
CA LEU A 103 -5.29 -2.54 1.58
C LEU A 103 -5.00 -1.18 2.22
N TYR A 104 -3.84 -0.62 1.93
CA TYR A 104 -3.42 0.63 2.53
C TYR A 104 -4.19 1.84 2.00
N ASP A 105 -4.52 1.87 0.71
CA ASP A 105 -5.44 2.87 0.15
C ASP A 105 -6.83 2.78 0.80
N LEU A 106 -7.34 1.56 1.02
CA LEU A 106 -8.62 1.35 1.70
C LEU A 106 -8.56 1.86 3.15
N TYR A 107 -7.51 1.53 3.90
CA TYR A 107 -7.28 2.03 5.25
C TYR A 107 -7.24 3.56 5.29
N LYS A 108 -6.42 4.20 4.42
CA LYS A 108 -6.33 5.68 4.36
C LYS A 108 -7.68 6.32 4.09
N SER A 109 -8.43 5.78 3.13
CA SER A 109 -9.77 6.25 2.78
C SER A 109 -10.75 6.09 3.95
N ALA A 110 -10.77 4.93 4.58
CA ALA A 110 -11.62 4.63 5.72
C ALA A 110 -11.28 5.52 6.92
N SER A 111 -9.99 5.68 7.24
CA SER A 111 -9.50 6.51 8.34
C SER A 111 -9.85 7.98 8.13
N LYS A 112 -9.69 8.49 6.90
CA LYS A 112 -10.09 9.84 6.55
C LYS A 112 -11.60 10.05 6.73
N ARG A 113 -12.44 9.10 6.28
CA ARG A 113 -13.90 9.19 6.48
C ARG A 113 -14.28 9.11 7.95
N ALA A 114 -13.67 8.22 8.72
CA ALA A 114 -13.92 8.10 10.16
C ALA A 114 -13.58 9.41 10.90
N LYS A 115 -12.41 10.01 10.59
CA LYS A 115 -12.00 11.31 11.12
C LYS A 115 -12.95 12.45 10.72
N ALA A 116 -13.42 12.46 9.48
CA ALA A 116 -14.38 13.45 9.01
C ALA A 116 -15.76 13.29 9.70
N ALA A 117 -16.20 12.06 9.93
CA ALA A 117 -17.44 11.78 10.65
C ALA A 117 -17.36 12.19 12.13
N SER A 118 -16.19 12.05 12.78
CA SER A 118 -15.97 12.51 14.16
C SER A 118 -15.76 14.02 14.29
N ALA A 119 -15.57 14.76 13.19
CA ALA A 119 -15.31 16.20 13.22
C ALA A 119 -16.58 17.08 13.33
N THR A 120 -17.77 16.48 13.34
CA THR A 120 -19.11 17.09 13.52
C THR A 120 -19.47 18.22 12.51
N PRO A 121 -20.68 18.20 11.91
CA PRO A 121 -21.09 19.19 10.93
C PRO A 121 -21.43 20.53 11.60
N LYS A 122 -20.60 21.56 11.43
CA LYS A 122 -21.03 22.95 11.60
C LYS A 122 -21.49 23.51 10.25
N ALA A 123 -22.76 23.33 9.92
CA ALA A 123 -23.57 24.27 9.12
C ALA A 123 -24.99 23.72 8.95
N GLN A 124 -25.86 23.98 9.94
CA GLN A 124 -27.29 24.23 9.74
C GLN A 124 -27.86 24.79 11.05
N ALA A 125 -27.82 26.11 11.17
CA ALA A 125 -28.71 26.96 11.96
C ALA A 125 -28.55 28.39 11.45
#